data_AF-A0A022Q8A4-F1
#
_entry.id   AF-A0A022Q8A4-F1
#
_cell.length_a   1.000
_cell.length_b   1.000
_cell.length_c   1.000
_cell.angle_alpha   90.00
_cell.angle_beta   90.00
_cell.angle_gamma   90.00
#
_symmetry.space_group_name_H-M   'P 1'
#
loop_
_entity.id
_entity.type
_entity.pdbx_description
1 polymer ?
#
loop_
_entity_poly.entity_id
_entity_poly.type
_entity_poly.pdbx_seq_one_letter_code
_entity_poly.pdbx_strand_id
1 'polypeptide(L)'
;MKEPVELKRGKDFEQWDSTSAKFAAAANLPFLLLQLPQIILNTQNLLAGNNSALLAVPWLGMLTGLLGNLSLVSYFIKKMETEAVVVQTLGVLSTYVVILQLAMGEAMPFPQFIATSIVVASGLVLNFMKYFNFLNPEIWHIWEDFILVVGLSTLSQVMWSTFIPYVPNTVLPGAIVFVSAVIAVLMSRMGKLSEKGVKFLGSISGWTATLLFMWMGVAQMWTNLLNPDNIKGLSAVSMLLAMIGNGLMIPRALFIRDFMWFVGSGWGSVFYGWGNLICLFCLNSISKEFFLAATLSFAAWIGLSFWKDAQAHGLSSPLTSLKELVFGP
;
A
#
# COMPACT_ATOMS: atom_id res chain seq x y z
N MET A 1 -26.55 30.13 -35.93
CA MET A 1 -25.73 28.92 -35.71
C MET A 1 -25.12 29.02 -34.34
N LYS A 2 -25.60 28.22 -33.38
CA LYS A 2 -24.91 28.03 -32.11
C LYS A 2 -23.84 26.99 -32.36
N GLU A 3 -22.59 27.29 -32.01
CA GLU A 3 -21.48 26.34 -32.05
C GLU A 3 -21.89 25.03 -31.37
N PRO A 4 -21.50 23.88 -31.93
CA PRO A 4 -21.76 22.61 -31.30
C PRO A 4 -20.99 22.55 -29.98
N VAL A 5 -21.65 21.98 -28.97
CA VAL A 5 -21.09 21.66 -27.64
C VAL A 5 -20.10 20.49 -27.82
N GLU A 6 -19.02 20.73 -28.56
CA GLU A 6 -17.82 19.90 -28.50
C GLU A 6 -17.03 20.32 -27.25
N LEU A 7 -17.48 19.72 -26.14
CA LEU A 7 -16.65 19.26 -25.04
C LEU A 7 -15.80 20.32 -24.32
N LYS A 8 -16.38 20.85 -23.23
CA LYS A 8 -15.71 21.09 -21.93
C LYS A 8 -15.13 19.78 -21.34
N ARG A 9 -14.39 19.02 -22.14
CA ARG A 9 -13.38 18.06 -21.70
C ARG A 9 -12.01 18.77 -21.57
N GLY A 10 -12.00 20.10 -21.70
CA GLY A 10 -10.83 20.97 -21.87
C GLY A 10 -10.48 21.79 -20.62
N LYS A 11 -9.18 21.98 -20.42
CA LYS A 11 -8.50 22.71 -19.33
C LYS A 11 -8.74 22.23 -17.90
N ASP A 12 -9.96 22.23 -17.38
CA ASP A 12 -10.20 21.86 -15.97
C ASP A 12 -9.85 20.38 -15.72
N PHE A 13 -10.20 19.51 -16.67
CA PHE A 13 -9.84 18.10 -16.66
C PHE A 13 -8.32 17.89 -16.70
N GLU A 14 -7.62 18.49 -17.68
CA GLU A 14 -6.16 18.37 -17.84
C GLU A 14 -5.39 18.98 -16.65
N GLN A 15 -5.89 20.10 -16.12
CA GLN A 15 -5.29 20.72 -14.95
C GLN A 15 -5.42 19.83 -13.72
N TRP A 16 -6.59 19.23 -13.50
CA TRP A 16 -6.81 18.34 -12.37
C TRP A 16 -6.08 16.99 -12.55
N ASP A 17 -6.01 16.48 -13.77
CA ASP A 17 -5.17 15.33 -14.15
C ASP A 17 -3.71 15.56 -13.73
N SER A 18 -3.10 16.65 -14.19
CA SER A 18 -1.72 17.02 -13.84
C SER A 18 -1.53 17.30 -12.34
N THR A 19 -2.50 17.97 -11.72
CA THR A 19 -2.41 18.35 -10.29
C THR A 19 -2.52 17.12 -9.39
N SER A 20 -3.44 16.21 -9.68
CA SER A 20 -3.61 14.96 -8.93
C SER A 20 -2.37 14.05 -9.06
N ALA A 21 -1.75 13.99 -10.25
CA ALA A 21 -0.48 13.28 -10.45
C ALA A 21 0.65 13.90 -9.60
N LYS A 22 0.76 15.23 -9.56
CA LYS A 22 1.73 15.93 -8.70
C LYS A 22 1.50 15.67 -7.21
N PHE A 23 0.25 15.57 -6.76
CA PHE A 23 -0.03 15.17 -5.38
C PHE A 23 0.44 13.75 -5.09
N ALA A 24 0.15 12.79 -5.98
CA ALA A 24 0.67 11.43 -5.85
C ALA A 24 2.21 11.41 -5.82
N ALA A 25 2.89 12.21 -6.65
CA ALA A 25 4.34 12.36 -6.64
C ALA A 25 4.85 12.93 -5.30
N ALA A 26 4.16 13.94 -4.77
CA ALA A 26 4.52 14.61 -3.52
C ALA A 26 4.41 13.68 -2.30
N ALA A 27 3.61 12.60 -2.39
CA ALA A 27 3.50 11.58 -1.34
C ALA A 27 4.85 10.92 -1.00
N ASN A 28 5.84 10.96 -1.91
CA ASN A 28 7.20 10.51 -1.61
C ASN A 28 7.82 11.19 -0.40
N LEU A 29 7.60 12.50 -0.22
CA LEU A 29 8.17 13.27 0.89
C LEU A 29 7.69 12.75 2.26
N PRO A 30 6.38 12.70 2.56
CA PRO A 30 5.93 12.19 3.85
C PRO A 30 6.27 10.72 4.05
N PHE A 31 6.24 9.86 3.01
CA PHE A 31 6.65 8.46 3.16
C PHE A 31 8.14 8.29 3.44
N LEU A 32 9.01 9.08 2.80
CA LEU A 32 10.44 9.09 3.11
C LEU A 32 10.67 9.54 4.56
N LEU A 33 10.05 10.64 4.98
CA LEU A 33 10.17 11.16 6.34
C LEU A 33 9.56 10.22 7.39
N LEU A 34 8.58 9.39 7.00
CA LEU A 34 8.01 8.35 7.84
C LEU A 34 9.01 7.21 8.06
N GLN A 35 9.73 6.80 7.01
CA GLN A 35 10.61 5.63 7.06
C GLN A 35 12.03 5.93 7.59
N LEU A 36 12.56 7.12 7.31
CA LEU A 36 13.93 7.52 7.71
C LEU A 36 14.22 7.37 9.21
N PRO A 37 13.33 7.77 10.13
CA PRO A 37 13.56 7.59 11.57
C PRO A 37 13.83 6.13 11.95
N GLN A 38 13.08 5.18 11.40
CA GLN A 38 13.29 3.75 11.68
C GLN A 38 14.66 3.28 11.17
N ILE A 39 15.04 3.70 9.95
CA ILE A 39 16.34 3.34 9.36
C ILE A 39 17.48 3.89 10.21
N ILE A 40 17.39 5.14 10.66
CA ILE A 40 18.40 5.80 11.49
C ILE A 40 18.51 5.10 12.86
N LEU A 41 17.38 4.87 13.54
CA LEU A 41 17.35 4.21 14.85
C LEU A 41 17.90 2.79 14.81
N ASN A 42 17.53 2.01 13.78
CA ASN A 42 18.09 0.67 13.59
C ASN A 42 19.60 0.70 13.36
N THR A 43 20.09 1.67 12.58
CA THR A 43 21.53 1.85 12.35
C THR A 43 22.26 2.16 13.66
N GLN A 44 21.72 3.07 14.47
CA GLN A 44 22.29 3.41 15.77
C GLN A 44 22.32 2.19 16.71
N ASN A 45 21.24 1.42 16.76
CA ASN A 45 21.17 0.20 17.58
C ASN A 45 22.17 -0.87 17.10
N LEU A 46 22.32 -1.08 15.79
CA LEU A 46 23.32 -1.99 15.23
C LEU A 46 24.75 -1.57 15.59
N LEU A 47 25.07 -0.28 15.44
CA LEU A 47 26.39 0.25 15.79
C LEU A 47 26.70 0.15 17.29
N ALA A 48 25.67 0.25 18.14
CA ALA A 48 25.77 0.09 19.58
C ALA A 48 25.76 -1.38 20.05
N GLY A 49 25.57 -2.35 19.15
CA GLY A 49 25.41 -3.76 19.50
C GLY A 49 24.10 -4.09 20.25
N ASN A 50 23.10 -3.20 20.17
CA ASN A 50 21.82 -3.34 20.86
C ASN A 50 20.81 -4.16 20.05
N ASN A 51 21.10 -5.46 19.86
CA ASN A 51 20.26 -6.35 19.04
C ASN A 51 18.85 -6.55 19.61
N SER A 52 18.66 -6.38 20.93
CA SER A 52 17.35 -6.53 21.58
C SER A 52 16.32 -5.53 21.05
N ALA A 53 16.74 -4.31 20.70
CA ALA A 53 15.86 -3.30 20.12
C ALA A 53 15.38 -3.69 18.72
N LEU A 54 16.18 -4.44 17.96
CA LEU A 54 15.83 -4.91 16.61
C LEU A 54 14.87 -6.11 16.66
N LEU A 55 15.01 -6.98 17.67
CA LEU A 55 14.09 -8.09 17.92
C LEU A 55 12.66 -7.62 18.21
N ALA A 56 12.49 -6.39 18.71
CA ALA A 56 11.19 -5.80 18.98
C ALA A 56 10.47 -5.32 17.70
N VAL A 57 11.17 -5.18 16.58
CA VAL A 57 10.57 -4.75 15.31
C VAL A 57 9.95 -5.96 14.61
N PRO A 58 8.63 -5.95 14.30
CA PRO A 58 7.94 -7.10 13.73
C PRO A 58 8.32 -7.30 12.26
N TRP A 59 9.33 -8.12 11.98
CA TRP A 59 9.84 -8.35 10.63
C TRP A 59 8.77 -8.91 9.67
N LEU A 60 7.77 -9.67 10.16
CA LEU A 60 6.64 -10.14 9.35
C LEU A 60 5.78 -8.98 8.82
N GLY A 61 5.55 -7.95 9.64
CA GLY A 61 4.84 -6.74 9.21
C GLY A 61 5.63 -5.97 8.14
N MET A 62 6.95 -5.86 8.33
CA MET A 62 7.85 -5.26 7.34
C MET A 62 7.84 -6.05 6.02
N LEU A 63 7.82 -7.39 6.09
CA LEU A 63 7.74 -8.25 4.91
C LEU A 63 6.43 -8.03 4.14
N THR A 64 5.29 -7.91 4.82
CA THR A 64 4.02 -7.61 4.14
C THR A 64 4.02 -6.24 3.48
N GLY A 65 4.58 -5.22 4.14
CA GLY A 65 4.71 -3.90 3.56
C GLY A 65 5.59 -3.92 2.31
N LEU A 66 6.74 -4.62 2.37
CA LEU A 66 7.66 -4.79 1.25
C LEU A 66 6.99 -5.49 0.05
N LEU A 67 6.33 -6.62 0.27
CA LEU A 67 5.66 -7.38 -0.79
C LEU A 67 4.43 -6.64 -1.33
N GLY A 68 3.70 -5.91 -0.47
CA GLY A 68 2.63 -5.00 -0.87
C GLY A 68 3.14 -3.93 -1.81
N ASN A 69 4.19 -3.20 -1.42
CA ASN A 69 4.81 -2.17 -2.26
C ASN A 69 5.31 -2.76 -3.59
N LEU A 70 5.99 -3.91 -3.57
CA LEU A 70 6.49 -4.57 -4.79
C LEU A 70 5.35 -4.97 -5.73
N SER A 71 4.25 -5.48 -5.17
CA SER A 71 3.05 -5.84 -5.94
C SER A 71 2.36 -4.60 -6.51
N LEU A 72 2.33 -3.50 -5.75
CA LEU A 72 1.79 -2.22 -6.19
C LEU A 72 2.66 -1.57 -7.29
N VAL A 73 3.97 -1.76 -7.30
CA VAL A 73 4.82 -1.38 -8.45
C VAL A 73 4.30 -2.06 -9.72
N SER A 74 4.09 -3.38 -9.70
CA SER A 74 3.55 -4.12 -10.84
C SER A 74 2.14 -3.66 -11.22
N TYR A 75 1.32 -3.33 -10.24
CA TYR A 75 -0.03 -2.79 -10.45
C TYR A 75 -0.01 -1.45 -11.19
N PHE A 76 0.76 -0.48 -10.70
CA PHE A 76 0.79 0.87 -11.26
C PHE A 76 1.52 0.96 -12.61
N ILE A 77 2.47 0.06 -12.87
CA ILE A 77 3.07 -0.06 -14.21
C ILE A 77 2.01 -0.44 -15.25
N LYS A 78 1.11 -1.39 -14.94
CA LYS A 78 0.00 -1.75 -15.86
C LYS A 78 -0.97 -0.60 -16.09
N LYS A 79 -1.14 0.25 -15.08
CA LYS A 79 -2.01 1.42 -15.11
C LYS A 79 -1.34 2.64 -15.76
N MET A 80 -0.05 2.56 -16.07
CA MET A 80 0.77 3.66 -16.59
C MET A 80 0.84 4.87 -15.64
N GLU A 81 0.83 4.61 -14.33
CA GLU A 81 0.86 5.63 -13.28
C GLU A 81 2.28 5.79 -12.72
N THR A 82 3.15 6.52 -13.44
CA THR A 82 4.57 6.69 -13.09
C THR A 82 4.78 7.20 -11.66
N GLU A 83 3.94 8.12 -11.21
CA GLU A 83 4.16 8.82 -9.93
C GLU A 83 3.92 7.87 -8.76
N ALA A 84 2.92 7.00 -8.91
CA ALA A 84 2.68 5.91 -7.98
C ALA A 84 3.78 4.84 -8.07
N VAL A 85 4.26 4.49 -9.27
CA VAL A 85 5.40 3.56 -9.44
C VAL A 85 6.63 4.03 -8.65
N VAL A 86 6.96 5.32 -8.70
CA VAL A 86 8.07 5.90 -7.94
C VAL A 86 7.83 5.78 -6.44
N VAL A 87 6.64 6.13 -5.94
CA VAL A 87 6.27 6.00 -4.51
C VAL A 87 6.42 4.57 -4.02
N GLN A 88 5.89 3.61 -4.76
CA GLN A 88 5.94 2.21 -4.37
C GLN A 88 7.37 1.65 -4.44
N THR A 89 8.15 2.06 -5.44
CA THR A 89 9.57 1.69 -5.54
C THR A 89 10.36 2.22 -4.34
N LEU A 90 10.14 3.49 -3.97
CA LEU A 90 10.76 4.07 -2.77
C LEU A 90 10.38 3.26 -1.53
N GLY A 91 9.10 2.88 -1.40
CA GLY A 91 8.63 2.00 -0.34
C GLY A 91 9.30 0.62 -0.33
N VAL A 92 9.54 0.02 -1.50
CA VAL A 92 10.28 -1.26 -1.61
C VAL A 92 11.70 -1.09 -1.09
N LEU A 93 12.43 -0.08 -1.59
CA LEU A 93 13.83 0.14 -1.24
C LEU A 93 14.00 0.46 0.25
N SER A 94 13.19 1.38 0.76
CA SER A 94 13.30 1.83 2.15
C SER A 94 12.90 0.74 3.15
N THR A 95 11.89 -0.08 2.82
CA THR A 95 11.50 -1.23 3.65
C THR A 95 12.54 -2.35 3.57
N TYR A 96 13.14 -2.59 2.39
CA TYR A 96 14.21 -3.57 2.23
C TYR A 96 15.44 -3.22 3.08
N VAL A 97 15.81 -1.93 3.16
CA VAL A 97 16.88 -1.47 4.07
C VAL A 97 16.57 -1.84 5.52
N VAL A 98 15.33 -1.65 5.98
CA VAL A 98 14.95 -2.08 7.33
C VAL A 98 15.04 -3.59 7.48
N ILE A 99 14.52 -4.37 6.52
CA ILE A 99 14.63 -5.84 6.57
C ILE A 99 16.08 -6.31 6.64
N LEU A 100 16.99 -5.68 5.88
CA LEU A 100 18.42 -5.95 5.96
C LEU A 100 18.96 -5.68 7.37
N GLN A 101 18.60 -4.54 7.98
CA GLN A 101 19.00 -4.22 9.36
C GLN A 101 18.46 -5.24 10.38
N LEU A 102 17.23 -5.72 10.19
CA LEU A 102 16.63 -6.74 11.04
C LEU A 102 17.34 -8.10 10.88
N ALA A 103 17.75 -8.46 9.67
CA ALA A 103 18.54 -9.67 9.44
C ALA A 103 19.95 -9.56 10.06
N MET A 104 20.59 -8.40 9.96
CA MET A 104 21.89 -8.13 10.62
C MET A 104 21.80 -8.21 12.14
N GLY A 105 20.66 -7.78 12.72
CA GLY A 105 20.36 -7.89 14.15
C GLY A 105 19.76 -9.22 14.58
N GLU A 106 19.78 -10.25 13.72
CA GLU A 106 19.24 -11.60 13.96
C GLU A 106 17.72 -11.65 14.26
N ALA A 107 16.99 -10.56 14.02
CA ALA A 107 15.55 -10.47 14.21
C ALA A 107 14.76 -11.15 13.08
N MET A 108 15.27 -11.08 11.86
CA MET A 108 14.72 -11.86 10.74
C MET A 108 15.58 -13.11 10.53
N PRO A 109 14.98 -14.31 10.49
CA PRO A 109 15.74 -15.53 10.22
C PRO A 109 16.41 -15.50 8.83
N PHE A 110 17.66 -15.93 8.76
CA PHE A 110 18.51 -15.79 7.57
C PHE A 110 17.94 -16.45 6.30
N PRO A 111 17.37 -17.68 6.31
CA PRO A 111 16.82 -18.28 5.09
C PRO A 111 15.69 -17.45 4.47
N GLN A 112 14.83 -16.88 5.32
CA GLN A 112 13.73 -16.01 4.91
C GLN A 112 14.27 -14.72 4.31
N PHE A 113 15.32 -14.13 4.90
CA PHE A 113 15.96 -12.93 4.37
C PHE A 113 16.54 -13.15 2.96
N ILE A 114 17.19 -14.30 2.72
CA ILE A 114 17.71 -14.66 1.40
C ILE A 114 16.57 -14.80 0.38
N ALA A 115 15.51 -15.52 0.74
CA ALA A 115 14.34 -15.67 -0.13
C ALA A 115 13.71 -14.31 -0.47
N THR A 116 13.52 -13.44 0.53
CA THR A 116 13.01 -12.08 0.34
C THR A 116 13.92 -11.26 -0.58
N SER A 117 15.24 -11.34 -0.41
CA SER A 117 16.20 -10.61 -1.25
C SER A 117 16.13 -11.03 -2.72
N ILE A 118 16.01 -12.34 -2.98
CA ILE A 118 15.84 -12.86 -4.34
C ILE A 118 14.55 -12.32 -4.97
N VAL A 119 13.44 -12.34 -4.23
CA VAL A 119 12.13 -11.85 -4.71
C VAL A 119 12.17 -10.36 -5.00
N VAL A 120 12.76 -9.56 -4.12
CA VAL A 120 12.88 -8.11 -4.31
C VAL A 120 13.76 -7.77 -5.51
N ALA A 121 14.95 -8.38 -5.60
CA ALA A 121 15.87 -8.13 -6.70
C ALA A 121 15.23 -8.52 -8.04
N SER A 122 14.68 -9.73 -8.14
CA SER A 122 14.00 -10.21 -9.34
C SER A 122 12.81 -9.32 -9.70
N GLY A 123 12.02 -8.95 -8.69
CA GLY A 123 10.83 -8.14 -8.89
C GLY A 123 11.14 -6.72 -9.35
N LEU A 124 12.15 -6.06 -8.77
CA LEU A 124 12.58 -4.74 -9.24
C LEU A 124 13.08 -4.81 -10.68
N VAL A 125 13.93 -5.79 -11.01
CA VAL A 125 14.44 -5.98 -12.38
C VAL A 125 13.28 -6.18 -13.36
N LEU A 126 12.37 -7.12 -13.09
CA LEU A 126 11.25 -7.42 -13.98
C LEU A 126 10.29 -6.23 -14.12
N ASN A 127 9.99 -5.53 -13.03
CA ASN A 127 9.16 -4.33 -13.07
C ASN A 127 9.81 -3.23 -13.90
N PHE A 128 11.10 -2.93 -13.70
CA PHE A 128 11.77 -1.90 -14.50
C PHE A 128 11.91 -2.29 -15.97
N MET A 129 12.25 -3.55 -16.27
CA MET A 129 12.25 -4.03 -17.65
C MET A 129 10.86 -3.90 -18.29
N LYS A 130 9.79 -4.17 -17.55
CA LYS A 130 8.42 -3.96 -18.04
C LYS A 130 8.11 -2.47 -18.23
N TYR A 131 8.48 -1.61 -17.28
CA TYR A 131 8.26 -0.17 -17.34
C TYR A 131 8.91 0.47 -18.56
N PHE A 132 10.14 0.06 -18.90
CA PHE A 132 10.85 0.51 -20.10
C PHE A 132 10.48 -0.26 -21.39
N ASN A 133 9.45 -1.10 -21.36
CA ASN A 133 8.99 -1.93 -22.49
C ASN A 133 10.06 -2.88 -23.07
N PHE A 134 11.03 -3.30 -22.26
CA PHE A 134 12.08 -4.26 -22.65
C PHE A 134 11.72 -5.71 -22.30
N LEU A 135 10.63 -5.94 -21.56
CA LEU A 135 10.26 -7.28 -21.09
C LEU A 135 9.29 -7.98 -22.06
N ASN A 136 9.62 -9.24 -22.39
CA ASN A 136 8.72 -10.12 -23.13
C ASN A 136 7.38 -10.30 -22.36
N PRO A 137 6.21 -10.19 -23.02
CA PRO A 137 4.91 -10.38 -22.40
C PRO A 137 4.74 -11.72 -21.66
N GLU A 138 5.31 -12.81 -22.16
CA GLU A 138 5.25 -14.14 -21.52
C GLU A 138 5.99 -14.16 -20.18
N ILE A 139 7.18 -13.54 -20.11
CA ILE A 139 7.94 -13.41 -18.86
C ILE A 139 7.18 -12.56 -17.86
N TRP A 140 6.55 -11.47 -18.33
CA TRP A 140 5.70 -10.64 -17.49
C TRP A 140 4.51 -11.42 -16.92
N HIS A 141 3.87 -12.24 -17.74
CA HIS A 141 2.77 -13.10 -17.32
C HIS A 141 3.18 -14.13 -16.25
N ILE A 142 4.38 -14.72 -16.35
CA ILE A 142 4.92 -15.59 -15.31
C ILE A 142 5.14 -14.82 -14.00
N TRP A 143 5.66 -13.60 -14.10
CA TRP A 143 5.83 -12.73 -12.93
C TRP A 143 4.50 -12.36 -12.25
N GLU A 144 3.47 -12.07 -13.04
CA GLU A 144 2.12 -11.79 -12.52
C GLU A 144 1.53 -12.99 -11.77
N ASP A 145 1.68 -14.19 -12.33
CA ASP A 145 1.24 -15.43 -11.69
C ASP A 145 2.00 -15.67 -10.38
N PHE A 146 3.31 -15.43 -10.39
CA PHE A 146 4.16 -15.55 -9.21
C PHE A 146 3.71 -14.59 -8.10
N ILE A 147 3.54 -13.29 -8.41
CA ILE A 147 3.06 -12.30 -7.44
C ILE A 147 1.68 -12.69 -6.91
N LEU A 148 0.76 -13.16 -7.76
CA LEU A 148 -0.57 -13.56 -7.33
C LEU A 148 -0.50 -14.70 -6.29
N VAL A 149 0.25 -15.75 -6.59
CA VAL A 149 0.39 -16.93 -5.71
C VAL A 149 1.08 -16.56 -4.40
N VAL A 150 2.24 -15.88 -4.49
CA VAL A 150 3.01 -15.48 -3.31
C VAL A 150 2.25 -14.45 -2.48
N GLY A 151 1.59 -13.49 -3.12
CA GLY A 151 0.81 -12.46 -2.43
C GLY A 151 -0.36 -13.05 -1.64
N LEU A 152 -1.15 -13.93 -2.26
CA LEU A 152 -2.33 -14.54 -1.62
C LEU A 152 -1.94 -15.46 -0.46
N SER A 153 -0.93 -16.29 -0.67
CA SER A 153 -0.43 -17.19 0.36
C SER A 153 0.18 -16.41 1.54
N THR A 154 0.98 -15.39 1.26
CA THR A 154 1.60 -14.54 2.29
C THR A 154 0.55 -13.75 3.07
N LEU A 155 -0.42 -13.14 2.38
CA LEU A 155 -1.51 -12.40 3.03
C LEU A 155 -2.25 -13.30 4.01
N SER A 156 -2.67 -14.49 3.57
CA SER A 156 -3.40 -15.44 4.40
C SER A 156 -2.57 -15.93 5.59
N GLN A 157 -1.27 -16.16 5.38
CA GLN A 157 -0.37 -16.58 6.45
C GLN A 157 -0.15 -15.47 7.48
N VAL A 158 0.05 -14.23 7.04
CA VAL A 158 0.31 -13.12 7.96
C VAL A 158 -0.96 -12.72 8.70
N MET A 159 -2.12 -12.77 8.04
CA MET A 159 -3.41 -12.61 8.71
C MET A 159 -3.56 -13.57 9.87
N TRP A 160 -3.23 -14.84 9.67
CA TRP A 160 -3.24 -15.82 10.75
C TRP A 160 -2.20 -15.54 11.83
N SER A 161 -0.95 -15.30 11.41
CA SER A 161 0.19 -15.15 12.31
C SER A 161 0.08 -13.90 13.20
N THR A 162 -0.67 -12.88 12.76
CA THR A 162 -0.94 -11.66 13.53
C THR A 162 -1.60 -11.97 14.87
N PHE A 163 -2.43 -13.02 14.95
CA PHE A 163 -3.20 -13.35 16.15
C PHE A 163 -2.50 -14.36 17.07
N ILE A 164 -1.25 -14.74 16.80
CA ILE A 164 -0.47 -15.60 17.71
C ILE A 164 -0.22 -14.84 19.04
N PRO A 165 -0.37 -15.48 20.22
CA PRO A 165 -0.61 -16.91 20.46
C PRO A 165 -2.09 -17.31 20.62
N TYR A 166 -3.05 -16.43 20.33
CA TYR A 166 -4.49 -16.75 20.42
C TYR A 166 -4.95 -17.76 19.36
N VAL A 167 -4.16 -17.94 18.30
CA VAL A 167 -4.32 -19.00 17.30
C VAL A 167 -3.09 -19.92 17.28
N PRO A 168 -3.23 -21.17 16.82
CA PRO A 168 -2.10 -22.09 16.67
C PRO A 168 -0.99 -21.51 15.79
N ASN A 169 0.26 -21.66 16.22
CA ASN A 169 1.42 -21.36 15.37
C ASN A 169 1.54 -22.43 14.28
N THR A 170 1.09 -22.10 13.07
CA THR A 170 1.06 -23.02 11.93
C THR A 170 1.20 -22.29 10.60
N VAL A 171 1.74 -22.98 9.60
CA VAL A 171 1.88 -22.51 8.21
C VAL A 171 0.70 -22.92 7.33
N LEU A 172 -0.29 -23.63 7.87
CA LEU A 172 -1.40 -24.21 7.13
C LEU A 172 -2.22 -23.18 6.31
N PRO A 173 -2.59 -21.99 6.83
CA PRO A 173 -3.36 -21.02 6.07
C PRO A 173 -2.64 -20.58 4.80
N GLY A 174 -1.34 -20.26 4.90
CA GLY A 174 -0.53 -19.91 3.75
C GLY A 174 -0.39 -21.07 2.77
N ALA A 175 -0.15 -22.29 3.27
CA ALA A 175 0.04 -23.48 2.44
C ALA A 175 -1.22 -23.86 1.65
N ILE A 176 -2.40 -23.83 2.28
CA ILE A 176 -3.67 -24.14 1.61
C ILE A 176 -3.92 -23.13 0.47
N VAL A 177 -3.77 -21.84 0.76
CA VAL A 177 -3.99 -20.78 -0.22
C VAL A 177 -2.94 -20.82 -1.33
N PHE A 178 -1.68 -21.16 -1.02
CA PHE A 178 -0.64 -21.38 -2.01
C PHE A 178 -1.04 -22.48 -3.01
N VAL A 179 -1.43 -23.65 -2.51
CA VAL A 179 -1.85 -24.78 -3.38
C VAL A 179 -3.07 -24.41 -4.21
N SER A 180 -4.09 -23.77 -3.61
CA SER A 180 -5.27 -23.31 -4.34
C SER A 180 -4.93 -22.28 -5.42
N ALA A 181 -4.06 -21.31 -5.13
CA ALA A 181 -3.66 -20.29 -6.08
C ALA A 181 -2.86 -20.88 -7.25
N VAL A 182 -1.94 -21.82 -6.97
CA VAL A 182 -1.20 -22.55 -8.01
C VAL A 182 -2.16 -23.32 -8.92
N ILE A 183 -3.12 -24.06 -8.35
CA ILE A 183 -4.11 -24.79 -9.14
C ILE A 183 -4.92 -23.82 -10.01
N ALA A 184 -5.39 -22.70 -9.44
CA ALA A 184 -6.17 -21.72 -10.18
C ALA A 184 -5.38 -21.08 -11.34
N VAL A 185 -4.11 -20.72 -11.11
CA VAL A 185 -3.21 -20.22 -12.16
C VAL A 185 -3.01 -21.26 -13.26
N LEU A 186 -2.72 -22.51 -12.90
CA LEU A 186 -2.54 -23.59 -13.88
C LEU A 186 -3.81 -23.80 -14.71
N MET A 187 -4.99 -23.81 -14.07
CA MET A 187 -6.27 -23.90 -14.78
C MET A 187 -6.50 -22.72 -15.72
N SER A 188 -6.09 -21.50 -15.32
CA SER A 188 -6.13 -20.31 -16.17
C SER A 188 -5.25 -20.48 -17.42
N ARG A 189 -4.00 -20.91 -17.24
CA ARG A 189 -3.02 -21.10 -18.33
C ARG A 189 -3.38 -22.24 -19.27
N MET A 190 -4.04 -23.28 -18.76
CA MET A 190 -4.57 -24.38 -19.57
C MET A 190 -5.87 -24.03 -20.32
N GLY A 191 -6.38 -22.80 -20.20
CA GLY A 191 -7.65 -22.39 -20.81
C GLY A 191 -8.87 -23.10 -20.21
N LYS A 192 -8.75 -23.66 -19.00
CA LYS A 192 -9.83 -24.39 -18.31
C LYS A 192 -10.75 -23.46 -17.51
N LEU A 193 -10.33 -22.22 -17.25
CA LEU A 193 -11.18 -21.22 -16.62
C LEU A 193 -12.04 -20.49 -17.65
N SER A 194 -13.28 -20.18 -17.25
CA SER A 194 -14.13 -19.27 -18.01
C SER A 194 -13.52 -17.87 -18.07
N GLU A 195 -13.94 -17.05 -19.03
CA GLU A 195 -13.50 -15.65 -19.14
C GLU A 195 -13.76 -14.86 -17.83
N LYS A 196 -14.90 -15.14 -17.17
CA LYS A 196 -15.21 -14.59 -15.84
C LYS A 196 -14.20 -15.02 -14.79
N GLY A 197 -13.77 -16.30 -14.81
CA GLY A 197 -12.75 -16.83 -13.91
C GLY A 197 -11.37 -16.18 -14.12
N VAL A 198 -10.97 -15.96 -15.38
CA VAL A 198 -9.71 -15.26 -15.70
C VAL A 198 -9.75 -13.81 -15.23
N LYS A 199 -10.85 -13.09 -15.50
CA LYS A 199 -11.04 -11.71 -15.00
C LYS A 199 -11.03 -11.64 -13.46
N PHE A 200 -11.64 -12.62 -12.81
CA PHE A 200 -11.66 -12.72 -11.35
C PHE A 200 -10.24 -12.91 -10.78
N LEU A 201 -9.44 -13.83 -11.34
CA LEU A 201 -8.04 -14.01 -10.93
C LEU A 201 -7.20 -12.73 -11.13
N GLY A 202 -7.37 -12.06 -12.26
CA GLY A 202 -6.72 -10.78 -12.51
C GLY A 202 -7.08 -9.71 -11.47
N SER A 203 -8.37 -9.63 -11.10
CA SER A 203 -8.86 -8.72 -10.07
C SER A 203 -8.30 -9.05 -8.68
N ILE A 204 -8.25 -10.34 -8.32
CA ILE A 204 -7.68 -10.80 -7.04
C ILE A 204 -6.22 -10.36 -6.91
N SER A 205 -5.42 -10.42 -7.98
CA SER A 205 -4.01 -10.00 -7.95
C SER A 205 -3.87 -8.54 -7.49
N GLY A 206 -4.66 -7.64 -8.08
CA GLY A 206 -4.68 -6.22 -7.67
C GLY A 206 -5.15 -6.02 -6.23
N TRP A 207 -6.24 -6.68 -5.84
CA TRP A 207 -6.74 -6.62 -4.47
C TRP A 207 -5.76 -7.17 -3.45
N THR A 208 -5.01 -8.22 -3.79
CA THR A 208 -4.01 -8.82 -2.90
C THR A 208 -2.90 -7.82 -2.57
N ALA A 209 -2.44 -7.05 -3.56
CA ALA A 209 -1.46 -5.99 -3.35
C ALA A 209 -1.98 -4.93 -2.35
N THR A 210 -3.22 -4.47 -2.57
CA THR A 210 -3.89 -3.50 -1.68
C THR A 210 -4.09 -4.07 -0.27
N LEU A 211 -4.54 -5.32 -0.13
CA LEU A 211 -4.79 -5.95 1.16
C LEU A 211 -3.50 -6.21 1.95
N LEU A 212 -2.41 -6.62 1.29
CA LEU A 212 -1.09 -6.74 1.92
C LEU A 212 -0.64 -5.41 2.52
N PHE A 213 -0.80 -4.32 1.76
CA PHE A 213 -0.50 -2.98 2.24
C PHE A 213 -1.39 -2.58 3.42
N MET A 214 -2.70 -2.80 3.34
CA MET A 214 -3.66 -2.47 4.39
C MET A 214 -3.41 -3.26 5.68
N TRP A 215 -3.00 -4.53 5.57
CA TRP A 215 -2.82 -5.43 6.71
C TRP A 215 -1.69 -5.00 7.64
N MET A 216 -0.67 -4.30 7.12
CA MET A 216 0.39 -3.72 7.93
C MET A 216 -0.17 -2.88 9.08
N GLY A 217 -1.18 -2.04 8.80
CA GLY A 217 -1.83 -1.23 9.82
C GLY A 217 -2.62 -2.06 10.85
N VAL A 218 -3.28 -3.14 10.41
CA VAL A 218 -4.03 -4.05 11.28
C VAL A 218 -3.08 -4.75 12.26
N ALA A 219 -1.97 -5.30 11.76
CA ALA A 219 -0.99 -5.99 12.59
C ALA A 219 -0.41 -5.05 13.66
N GLN A 220 -0.05 -3.82 13.27
CA GLN A 220 0.44 -2.81 14.22
C GLN A 220 -0.61 -2.45 15.28
N MET A 221 -1.85 -2.21 14.88
CA MET A 221 -2.94 -1.90 15.81
C MET A 221 -3.20 -3.04 16.78
N TRP A 222 -3.19 -4.28 16.30
CA TRP A 222 -3.34 -5.46 17.14
C TRP A 222 -2.25 -5.54 18.21
N THR A 223 -0.97 -5.37 17.84
CA THR A 223 0.14 -5.31 18.79
C THR A 223 -0.03 -4.19 19.83
N ASN A 224 -0.51 -3.04 19.39
CA ASN A 224 -0.77 -1.88 20.26
C ASN A 224 -1.94 -2.11 21.23
N LEU A 225 -2.99 -2.81 20.80
CA LEU A 225 -4.12 -3.17 21.68
C LEU A 225 -3.71 -4.15 22.77
N LEU A 226 -2.84 -5.12 22.43
CA LEU A 226 -2.31 -6.08 23.39
C LEU A 226 -1.34 -5.46 24.40
N ASN A 227 -0.62 -4.41 23.99
CA ASN A 227 0.34 -3.70 24.83
C ASN A 227 0.06 -2.19 24.78
N PRO A 228 -0.93 -1.69 25.54
CA PRO A 228 -1.36 -0.28 25.48
C PRO A 228 -0.24 0.74 25.77
N ASP A 229 0.78 0.36 26.52
CA ASP A 229 1.96 1.20 26.76
C ASP A 229 2.73 1.52 25.47
N ASN A 230 2.64 0.65 24.45
CA ASN A 230 3.24 0.90 23.14
C ASN A 230 2.56 2.06 22.40
N ILE A 231 1.29 2.35 22.68
CA ILE A 231 0.55 3.44 22.02
C ILE A 231 1.15 4.80 22.40
N LYS A 232 1.60 4.96 23.66
CA LYS A 232 2.28 6.19 24.11
C LYS A 232 3.63 6.40 23.42
N GLY A 233 4.24 5.32 22.92
CA GLY A 233 5.47 5.35 22.13
C GLY A 233 5.25 5.65 20.64
N LEU A 234 4.00 5.67 20.16
CA LEU A 234 3.72 6.02 18.76
C LEU A 234 3.95 7.52 18.55
N SER A 235 4.80 7.83 17.57
CA SER A 235 5.02 9.20 17.15
C SER A 235 3.77 9.77 16.46
N ALA A 236 3.18 10.79 17.07
CA ALA A 236 2.09 11.56 16.47
C ALA A 236 2.46 12.14 15.09
N VAL A 237 3.73 12.53 14.93
CA VAL A 237 4.27 13.01 13.66
C VAL A 237 4.30 11.89 12.63
N SER A 238 4.67 10.67 13.01
CA SER A 238 4.64 9.51 12.10
C SER A 238 3.21 9.21 11.64
N MET A 239 2.22 9.26 12.55
CA MET A 239 0.82 9.04 12.18
C MET A 239 0.30 10.15 11.25
N LEU A 240 0.72 11.41 11.50
CA LEU A 240 0.40 12.54 10.62
C LEU A 240 1.03 12.40 9.23
N LEU A 241 2.32 12.02 9.15
CA LEU A 241 3.00 11.79 7.88
C LEU A 241 2.36 10.64 7.10
N ALA A 242 1.99 9.56 7.78
CA ALA A 242 1.26 8.45 7.16
C ALA A 242 -0.11 8.91 6.63
N MET A 243 -0.84 9.74 7.38
CA MET A 243 -2.10 10.33 6.94
C MET A 243 -1.93 11.22 5.70
N ILE A 244 -0.91 12.09 5.70
CA ILE A 244 -0.62 13.00 4.59
C ILE A 244 -0.19 12.23 3.35
N GLY A 245 0.77 11.30 3.46
CA GLY A 245 1.29 10.54 2.32
C GLY A 245 0.20 9.76 1.61
N ASN A 246 -0.62 9.03 2.36
CA ASN A 246 -1.76 8.31 1.78
C ASN A 246 -2.83 9.28 1.26
N GLY A 247 -3.08 10.38 1.99
CA GLY A 247 -4.09 11.37 1.62
C GLY A 247 -3.79 12.04 0.28
N LEU A 248 -2.52 12.32 0.00
CA LEU A 248 -2.05 12.90 -1.26
C LEU A 248 -2.26 11.97 -2.47
N MET A 249 -2.42 10.66 -2.27
CA MET A 249 -2.70 9.70 -3.34
C MET A 249 -4.20 9.60 -3.69
N ILE A 250 -5.09 9.97 -2.77
CA ILE A 250 -6.54 9.87 -2.93
C ILE A 250 -7.06 10.63 -4.17
N PRO A 251 -6.68 11.91 -4.42
CA PRO A 251 -7.16 12.64 -5.59
C PRO A 251 -6.89 11.92 -6.89
N ARG A 252 -5.69 11.33 -7.03
CA ARG A 252 -5.29 10.64 -8.26
C ARG A 252 -6.10 9.37 -8.47
N ALA A 253 -6.22 8.55 -7.42
CA ALA A 253 -7.01 7.33 -7.45
C ALA A 253 -8.49 7.60 -7.79
N LEU A 254 -9.06 8.66 -7.23
CA LEU A 254 -10.42 9.11 -7.54
C LEU A 254 -10.53 9.55 -9.01
N PHE A 255 -9.58 10.36 -9.48
CA PHE A 255 -9.59 10.94 -10.82
C PHE A 255 -9.61 9.89 -11.94
N ILE A 256 -8.76 8.88 -11.83
CA ILE A 256 -8.66 7.79 -12.83
C ILE A 256 -9.68 6.66 -12.60
N ARG A 257 -10.58 6.83 -11.62
CA ARG A 257 -11.59 5.83 -11.20
C ARG A 257 -10.97 4.49 -10.78
N ASP A 258 -9.83 4.52 -10.08
CA ASP A 258 -9.18 3.33 -9.56
C ASP A 258 -9.63 3.02 -8.13
N PHE A 259 -10.67 2.19 -8.02
CA PHE A 259 -11.27 1.82 -6.73
C PHE A 259 -10.29 1.12 -5.79
N MET A 260 -9.43 0.24 -6.31
CA MET A 260 -8.46 -0.49 -5.47
C MET A 260 -7.43 0.45 -4.85
N TRP A 261 -6.90 1.38 -5.66
CA TRP A 261 -5.97 2.39 -5.18
C TRP A 261 -6.65 3.37 -4.21
N PHE A 262 -7.89 3.75 -4.50
CA PHE A 262 -8.66 4.63 -3.62
C PHE A 262 -8.90 3.99 -2.25
N VAL A 263 -9.26 2.71 -2.21
CA VAL A 263 -9.45 1.96 -0.95
C VAL A 263 -8.13 1.84 -0.19
N GLY A 264 -7.03 1.49 -0.86
CA GLY A 264 -5.72 1.41 -0.20
C GLY A 264 -5.26 2.73 0.41
N SER A 265 -5.35 3.82 -0.36
CA SER A 265 -4.97 5.17 0.09
C SER A 265 -5.93 5.70 1.16
N GLY A 266 -7.23 5.46 1.01
CA GLY A 266 -8.24 5.79 2.00
C GLY A 266 -8.00 5.06 3.32
N TRP A 267 -7.70 3.76 3.27
CA TRP A 267 -7.36 2.96 4.45
C TRP A 267 -6.11 3.48 5.16
N GLY A 268 -5.03 3.73 4.43
CA GLY A 268 -3.81 4.28 5.01
C GLY A 268 -4.02 5.66 5.65
N SER A 269 -4.86 6.50 5.04
CA SER A 269 -5.16 7.84 5.57
C SER A 269 -6.06 7.77 6.81
N VAL A 270 -7.15 7.02 6.73
CA VAL A 270 -8.20 6.98 7.74
C VAL A 270 -7.83 6.08 8.90
N PHE A 271 -7.47 4.82 8.64
CA PHE A 271 -7.20 3.85 9.72
C PHE A 271 -5.79 4.01 10.27
N TYR A 272 -4.78 3.95 9.40
CA TYR A 272 -3.39 3.98 9.86
C TYR A 272 -2.95 5.37 10.32
N GLY A 273 -3.34 6.43 9.62
CA GLY A 273 -3.04 7.81 10.00
C GLY A 273 -3.99 8.38 11.06
N TRP A 274 -5.18 8.80 10.62
CA TRP A 274 -6.15 9.52 11.47
C TRP A 274 -6.67 8.70 12.66
N GLY A 275 -6.94 7.40 12.46
CA GLY A 275 -7.41 6.50 13.50
C GLY A 275 -6.43 6.38 14.67
N ASN A 276 -5.14 6.25 14.38
CA ASN A 276 -4.11 6.26 15.43
C ASN A 276 -3.98 7.64 16.11
N LEU A 277 -4.20 8.74 15.38
CA LEU A 277 -4.27 10.08 16.00
C LEU A 277 -5.45 10.20 16.98
N ILE A 278 -6.61 9.61 16.67
CA ILE A 278 -7.74 9.53 17.61
C ILE A 278 -7.32 8.77 18.86
N CYS A 279 -6.68 7.60 18.72
CA CYS A 279 -6.22 6.82 19.86
C CYS A 279 -5.24 7.61 20.74
N LEU A 280 -4.26 8.28 20.14
CA LEU A 280 -3.31 9.14 20.85
C LEU A 280 -4.00 10.29 21.57
N PHE A 281 -5.02 10.90 20.96
CA PHE A 281 -5.81 11.96 21.60
C PHE A 281 -6.61 11.44 22.79
N CYS A 282 -7.32 10.32 22.63
CA CYS A 282 -8.10 9.69 23.70
C CYS A 282 -7.22 9.26 24.89
N LEU A 283 -5.95 8.94 24.65
CA LEU A 283 -4.97 8.59 25.67
C LEU A 283 -4.16 9.80 26.19
N ASN A 284 -4.59 11.03 25.88
CA ASN A 284 -3.95 12.28 26.29
C ASN A 284 -2.46 12.38 25.90
N SER A 285 -2.06 11.72 24.81
CA SER A 285 -0.67 11.71 24.31
C SER A 285 -0.39 12.85 23.32
N ILE A 286 -1.43 13.53 22.82
CA ILE A 286 -1.34 14.71 21.94
C ILE A 286 -2.29 15.81 22.39
N SER A 287 -1.91 17.07 22.11
CA SER A 287 -2.74 18.24 22.43
C SER A 287 -4.02 18.28 21.59
N LYS A 288 -5.07 18.91 22.14
CA LYS A 288 -6.34 19.14 21.45
C LYS A 288 -6.16 19.96 20.18
N GLU A 289 -5.30 20.97 20.21
CA GLU A 289 -5.02 21.87 19.10
C GLU A 289 -4.44 21.10 17.91
N PHE A 290 -3.42 20.26 18.17
CA PHE A 290 -2.82 19.40 17.15
C PHE A 290 -3.86 18.44 16.54
N PHE A 291 -4.64 17.75 17.37
CA PHE A 291 -5.64 16.79 16.89
C PHE A 291 -6.74 17.46 16.04
N LEU A 292 -7.24 18.62 16.47
CA LEU A 292 -8.25 19.38 15.73
C LEU A 292 -7.68 19.91 14.41
N ALA A 293 -6.46 20.46 14.42
CA ALA A 293 -5.81 20.94 13.20
C ALA A 293 -5.63 19.81 12.18
N ALA A 294 -5.13 18.64 12.61
CA ALA A 294 -4.97 17.48 11.75
C ALA A 294 -6.30 16.99 11.18
N THR A 295 -7.34 16.86 12.02
CA THR A 295 -8.66 16.36 11.62
C THR A 295 -9.37 17.31 10.67
N LEU A 296 -9.39 18.61 10.96
CA LEU A 296 -10.02 19.62 10.10
C LEU A 296 -9.31 19.74 8.77
N SER A 297 -7.97 19.71 8.77
CA SER A 297 -7.17 19.75 7.53
C SER A 297 -7.43 18.50 6.67
N PHE A 298 -7.52 17.32 7.29
CA PHE A 298 -7.84 16.09 6.58
C PHE A 298 -9.26 16.11 5.99
N ALA A 299 -10.26 16.52 6.77
CA ALA A 299 -11.64 16.64 6.29
C ALA A 299 -11.76 17.65 5.13
N ALA A 300 -11.08 18.79 5.24
CA ALA A 300 -11.02 19.80 4.17
C ALA A 300 -10.35 19.23 2.91
N TRP A 301 -9.24 18.50 3.06
CA TRP A 301 -8.53 17.87 1.95
C TRP A 301 -9.41 16.87 1.19
N ILE A 302 -10.10 15.98 1.91
CA ILE A 302 -11.03 15.02 1.30
C ILE A 302 -12.17 15.76 0.58
N GLY A 303 -12.81 16.72 1.25
CA GLY A 303 -13.90 17.51 0.65
C GLY A 303 -13.47 18.23 -0.63
N LEU A 304 -12.30 18.87 -0.62
CA LEU A 304 -11.73 19.54 -1.79
C LEU A 304 -11.41 18.57 -2.92
N SER A 305 -10.87 17.39 -2.60
CA SER A 305 -10.53 16.37 -3.59
C SER A 305 -11.76 15.89 -4.36
N PHE A 306 -12.84 15.56 -3.65
CA PHE A 306 -14.11 15.16 -4.24
C PHE A 306 -14.77 16.29 -5.04
N TRP A 307 -14.72 17.52 -4.52
CA TRP A 307 -15.27 18.68 -5.21
C TRP A 307 -14.54 18.95 -6.53
N LYS A 308 -13.20 18.98 -6.50
CA LYS A 308 -12.37 19.24 -7.68
C LYS A 308 -12.51 18.14 -8.72
N ASP A 309 -12.62 16.89 -8.29
CA ASP A 309 -12.88 15.77 -9.19
C ASP A 309 -14.23 15.89 -9.90
N ALA A 310 -15.31 16.18 -9.16
CA ALA A 310 -16.62 16.38 -9.77
C ALA A 310 -16.62 17.54 -10.78
N GLN A 311 -15.92 18.65 -10.47
CA GLN A 311 -15.76 19.75 -11.42
C GLN A 311 -15.01 19.32 -12.68
N ALA A 312 -13.90 18.59 -12.54
CA ALA A 312 -13.08 18.13 -13.66
C ALA A 312 -13.83 17.19 -14.61
N HIS A 313 -14.65 16.29 -14.04
CA HIS A 313 -15.49 15.35 -14.80
C HIS A 313 -16.85 15.93 -15.22
N GLY A 314 -17.16 17.18 -14.87
CA GLY A 314 -18.43 17.83 -15.20
C GLY A 314 -19.65 17.23 -14.49
N LEU A 315 -19.45 16.62 -13.32
CA LEU A 315 -20.50 15.95 -12.55
C LEU A 315 -21.33 16.94 -11.74
N SER A 316 -22.60 16.59 -11.53
CA SER A 316 -23.54 17.41 -10.77
C SER A 316 -23.28 17.47 -9.27
N SER A 317 -22.52 16.51 -8.73
CA SER A 317 -22.25 16.39 -7.29
C SER A 317 -20.93 15.65 -7.03
N PRO A 318 -20.19 16.02 -5.96
CA PRO A 318 -19.06 15.25 -5.46
C PRO A 318 -19.38 13.79 -5.11
N LEU A 319 -20.63 13.50 -4.72
CA LEU A 319 -21.07 12.13 -4.44
C LEU A 319 -21.19 11.28 -5.71
N THR A 320 -21.41 11.91 -6.86
CA THR A 320 -21.45 11.22 -8.15
C THR A 320 -20.08 10.65 -8.49
N SER A 321 -18.98 11.35 -8.17
CA SER A 321 -17.62 10.82 -8.32
C SER A 321 -17.42 9.52 -7.55
N LEU A 322 -17.94 9.43 -6.31
CA LEU A 322 -17.85 8.22 -5.50
C LEU A 322 -18.69 7.08 -6.10
N LYS A 323 -19.88 7.40 -6.60
CA LYS A 323 -20.75 6.43 -7.26
C LYS A 323 -20.06 5.84 -8.49
N GLU A 324 -19.49 6.69 -9.35
CA GLU A 324 -18.77 6.26 -10.55
C GLU A 324 -17.52 5.44 -10.22
N LEU A 325 -16.82 5.78 -9.14
CA LEU A 325 -15.67 5.01 -8.67
C LEU A 325 -16.05 3.57 -8.29
N VAL A 326 -17.20 3.39 -7.63
CA VAL A 326 -17.64 2.08 -7.10
C VAL A 326 -18.36 1.25 -8.16
N PHE A 327 -19.24 1.87 -8.94
CA PHE A 327 -20.15 1.17 -9.86
C PHE A 327 -19.78 1.32 -11.33
N GLY A 328 -18.80 2.17 -11.65
CA GLY A 328 -18.50 2.59 -13.02
C GLY A 328 -19.36 3.80 -13.47
N PRO A 329 -18.98 4.42 -14.59
CA PRO A 329 -19.71 5.54 -15.19
C PRO A 329 -21.13 5.19 -15.66
#